data_AF-A0A540L4J1-F1
#
_entry.id   AF-A0A540L4J1-F1
#
_cell.length_a   1.000
_cell.length_b   1.000
_cell.length_c   1.000
_cell.angle_alpha   90.00
_cell.angle_beta   90.00
_cell.angle_gamma   90.00
#
_symmetry.space_group_name_H-M   'P 1'
#
loop_
_entity.id
_entity.type
_entity.pdbx_description
1 polymer ?
#
loop_
_entity_poly.entity_id
_entity_poly.type
_entity_poly.pdbx_seq_one_letter_code
_entity_poly.pdbx_strand_id
1 'polypeptide(L)'
;MASKSSTVVKSIEEKLKEDRRTIAIQYYRRQLLETVERFQVVIVSGEFGCGKTTQIPQYLHQAGYTKTGKKKIACVEPRRAAAICAASAVSQDMGVELGREVGYCINHDDCTTKETVLKYITDGMLVQEWLGRQDLLASYGVVMVDEAHERTLASDYYDVFALVKRVARARRDLKLVIVLSESGSTSDPEKLSDYFDKAPIIRIPHRQYRCS
;
A
#
# COMPACT_ATOMS: atom_id res chain seq x y z
N MET A 1 29.90 -32.04 -28.90
CA MET A 1 29.82 -31.37 -27.58
C MET A 1 29.15 -29.97 -27.61
N ALA A 2 28.45 -29.57 -28.68
CA ALA A 2 27.88 -28.22 -28.80
C ALA A 2 26.42 -28.05 -28.29
N SER A 3 25.73 -29.13 -27.92
CA SER A 3 24.29 -29.11 -27.62
C SER A 3 23.94 -28.75 -26.16
N LYS A 4 24.83 -28.98 -25.19
CA LYS A 4 24.57 -28.70 -23.76
C LYS A 4 24.71 -27.22 -23.38
N SER A 5 25.49 -26.43 -24.13
CA SER A 5 25.71 -25.00 -23.84
C SER A 5 24.52 -24.10 -24.21
N SER A 6 23.76 -24.47 -25.24
CA SER A 6 22.62 -23.69 -25.75
C SER A 6 21.41 -23.71 -24.80
N THR A 7 21.13 -24.86 -24.20
CA THR A 7 20.00 -25.03 -23.25
C THR A 7 20.23 -24.29 -21.93
N VAL A 8 21.48 -24.27 -21.44
CA VAL A 8 21.83 -23.55 -20.20
C VAL A 8 21.71 -22.04 -20.39
N VAL A 9 22.17 -21.49 -21.51
CA VAL A 9 22.07 -20.05 -21.80
C VAL A 9 20.60 -19.61 -21.91
N LYS A 10 19.72 -20.38 -22.57
CA LYS A 10 18.27 -20.09 -22.61
C LYS A 10 17.63 -20.09 -21.23
N SER A 11 17.95 -21.07 -20.38
CA SER A 11 17.42 -21.14 -19.01
C SER A 11 17.88 -19.97 -18.13
N ILE A 12 19.10 -19.45 -18.35
CA ILE A 12 19.63 -18.27 -17.65
C ILE A 12 18.94 -17.00 -18.15
N GLU A 13 18.70 -16.85 -19.45
CA GLU A 13 17.97 -15.72 -20.02
C GLU A 13 16.50 -15.67 -19.59
N GLU A 14 15.84 -16.82 -19.50
CA GLU A 14 14.48 -16.95 -18.98
C GLU A 14 14.42 -16.58 -17.50
N LYS A 15 15.34 -17.11 -16.68
CA LYS A 15 15.43 -16.78 -15.26
C LYS A 15 15.79 -15.31 -15.02
N LEU A 16 16.67 -14.72 -15.84
CA LEU A 16 16.98 -13.29 -15.82
C LEU A 16 15.80 -12.43 -16.29
N LYS A 17 14.96 -12.90 -17.22
CA LYS A 17 13.73 -12.22 -17.64
C LYS A 17 12.64 -12.31 -16.57
N GLU A 18 12.53 -13.45 -15.91
CA GLU A 18 11.59 -13.70 -14.82
C GLU A 18 11.97 -12.91 -13.56
N ASP A 19 13.26 -12.87 -13.24
CA ASP A 19 13.82 -11.97 -12.23
C ASP A 19 13.54 -10.51 -12.61
N ARG A 20 13.78 -10.09 -13.86
CA ARG A 20 13.46 -8.71 -14.34
C ARG A 20 11.99 -8.33 -14.21
N ARG A 21 11.07 -9.30 -14.29
CA ARG A 21 9.61 -9.07 -14.13
C ARG A 21 9.17 -9.05 -12.66
N THR A 22 9.98 -9.58 -11.76
CA THR A 22 9.68 -9.62 -10.32
C THR A 22 9.79 -8.22 -9.72
N ILE A 23 8.69 -7.71 -9.18
CA ILE A 23 8.61 -6.39 -8.55
C ILE A 23 9.25 -6.45 -7.16
N ALA A 24 10.05 -5.45 -6.79
CA ALA A 24 10.92 -5.51 -5.61
C ALA A 24 10.20 -5.82 -4.28
N ILE A 25 9.00 -5.28 -4.05
CA ILE A 25 8.19 -5.56 -2.84
C ILE A 25 7.92 -7.06 -2.64
N GLN A 26 7.92 -7.87 -3.71
CA GLN A 26 7.63 -9.31 -3.63
C GLN A 26 8.63 -10.05 -2.74
N TYR A 27 9.91 -9.67 -2.78
CA TYR A 27 10.95 -10.24 -1.90
C TYR A 27 10.73 -9.90 -0.42
N TYR A 28 10.03 -8.79 -0.15
CA TYR A 28 9.74 -8.29 1.20
C TYR A 28 8.36 -8.72 1.70
N ARG A 29 7.56 -9.44 0.90
CA ARG A 29 6.20 -9.86 1.26
C ARG A 29 6.12 -10.54 2.62
N ARG A 30 7.01 -11.49 2.90
CA ARG A 30 7.01 -12.22 4.18
C ARG A 30 7.31 -11.28 5.35
N GLN A 31 8.36 -10.49 5.24
CA GLN A 31 8.73 -9.50 6.27
C GLN A 31 7.60 -8.50 6.53
N LEU A 32 6.95 -8.02 5.47
CA LEU A 32 5.80 -7.11 5.56
C LEU A 32 4.67 -7.74 6.37
N LEU A 33 4.24 -8.95 6.02
CA LEU A 33 3.12 -9.62 6.69
C LEU A 33 3.46 -9.93 8.16
N GLU A 34 4.65 -10.45 8.45
CA GLU A 34 5.13 -10.71 9.82
C GLU A 34 5.16 -9.41 10.67
N THR A 35 5.57 -8.30 10.06
CA THR A 35 5.64 -7.00 10.76
C THR A 35 4.25 -6.42 11.00
N VAL A 36 3.35 -6.46 10.00
CA VAL A 36 1.97 -5.96 10.15
C VAL A 36 1.16 -6.82 11.12
N GLU A 37 1.45 -8.12 11.22
CA GLU A 37 0.86 -8.98 12.24
C GLU A 37 1.28 -8.51 13.65
N ARG A 38 2.59 -8.33 13.86
CA ARG A 38 3.17 -7.99 15.16
C ARG A 38 2.92 -6.55 15.62
N PHE A 39 2.93 -5.59 14.70
CA PHE A 39 2.86 -4.17 15.03
C PHE A 39 1.55 -3.55 14.53
N GLN A 40 1.04 -2.56 15.25
CA GLN A 40 -0.19 -1.88 14.87
C GLN A 40 0.06 -0.90 13.71
N VAL A 41 1.15 -0.14 13.79
CA VAL A 41 1.59 0.81 12.76
C VAL A 41 2.88 0.31 12.16
N VAL A 42 2.97 0.30 10.83
CA VAL A 42 4.18 -0.09 10.08
C VAL A 42 4.46 0.96 9.02
N ILE A 43 5.71 1.39 8.91
CA ILE A 43 6.15 2.33 7.88
C ILE A 43 6.89 1.53 6.82
N VAL A 44 6.53 1.73 5.55
CA VAL A 44 7.16 1.09 4.40
C VAL A 44 7.74 2.17 3.51
N SER A 45 9.03 2.10 3.27
CA SER A 45 9.79 3.08 2.50
C SER A 45 10.46 2.40 1.33
N GLY A 46 10.49 3.03 0.16
CA GLY A 46 11.19 2.52 -1.03
C GLY A 46 10.91 3.37 -2.25
N GLU A 47 11.61 3.16 -3.35
CA GLU A 47 11.46 4.02 -4.53
C GLU A 47 10.16 3.81 -5.31
N PHE A 48 9.87 4.72 -6.26
CA PHE A 48 8.77 4.55 -7.21
C PHE A 48 8.96 3.29 -8.06
N GLY A 49 7.86 2.64 -8.45
CA GLY A 49 7.90 1.43 -9.26
C GLY A 49 8.27 0.15 -8.50
N CYS A 50 8.52 0.21 -7.19
CA CYS A 50 8.79 -0.98 -6.38
C CYS A 50 7.51 -1.74 -5.96
N GLY A 51 6.32 -1.29 -6.39
CA GLY A 51 5.04 -2.01 -6.25
C GLY A 51 4.26 -1.79 -4.95
N LYS A 52 4.58 -0.77 -4.16
CA LYS A 52 3.98 -0.56 -2.82
C LYS A 52 2.46 -0.38 -2.91
N THR A 53 2.01 0.58 -3.70
CA THR A 53 0.61 0.96 -3.94
C THR A 53 -0.28 -0.19 -4.40
N THR A 54 0.25 -1.02 -5.30
CA THR A 54 -0.53 -2.07 -5.96
C THR A 54 -0.45 -3.41 -5.22
N GLN A 55 0.71 -3.77 -4.68
CA GLN A 55 0.93 -5.12 -4.15
C GLN A 55 0.67 -5.24 -2.65
N ILE A 56 0.96 -4.21 -1.84
CA ILE A 56 0.76 -4.27 -0.38
C ILE A 56 -0.71 -4.57 -0.03
N PRO A 57 -1.71 -3.88 -0.60
CA PRO A 57 -3.12 -4.16 -0.30
C PRO A 57 -3.53 -5.58 -0.67
N GLN A 58 -3.02 -6.10 -1.80
CA GLN A 58 -3.28 -7.47 -2.25
C GLN A 58 -2.69 -8.50 -1.29
N TYR A 59 -1.47 -8.30 -0.80
CA TYR A 59 -0.84 -9.21 0.15
C TYR A 59 -1.60 -9.25 1.47
N LEU A 60 -2.06 -8.10 1.95
CA LEU A 60 -2.87 -7.99 3.17
C LEU A 60 -4.25 -8.65 2.97
N HIS A 61 -4.90 -8.44 1.83
CA HIS A 61 -6.14 -9.13 1.48
C HIS A 61 -5.96 -10.65 1.49
N GLN A 62 -4.91 -11.16 0.83
CA GLN A 62 -4.58 -12.58 0.76
C GLN A 62 -4.26 -13.17 2.15
N ALA A 63 -3.62 -12.39 3.02
CA ALA A 63 -3.34 -12.75 4.41
C ALA A 63 -4.59 -12.76 5.31
N GLY A 64 -5.76 -12.35 4.80
CA GLY A 64 -7.05 -12.48 5.49
C GLY A 64 -7.52 -11.23 6.23
N TYR A 65 -6.86 -10.08 6.05
CA TYR A 65 -7.27 -8.82 6.71
C TYR A 65 -8.66 -8.32 6.30
N THR A 66 -9.22 -8.84 5.21
CA THR A 66 -10.60 -8.55 4.77
C THR A 66 -11.60 -9.67 5.06
N LYS A 67 -11.14 -10.84 5.55
CA LYS A 67 -11.99 -12.01 5.81
C LYS A 67 -12.65 -11.91 7.19
N THR A 68 -11.90 -11.48 8.19
CA THR A 68 -12.38 -11.37 9.57
C THR A 68 -13.31 -10.18 9.73
N GLY A 69 -14.56 -10.42 10.17
CA GLY A 69 -15.52 -9.36 10.49
C GLY A 69 -16.02 -8.53 9.30
N LYS A 70 -15.86 -9.02 8.05
CA LYS A 70 -16.24 -8.31 6.80
C LYS A 70 -15.59 -6.92 6.67
N LYS A 71 -14.35 -6.78 7.15
CA LYS A 71 -13.61 -5.52 7.09
C LYS A 71 -13.00 -5.28 5.71
N LYS A 72 -12.78 -4.01 5.38
CA LYS A 72 -12.14 -3.54 4.15
C LYS A 72 -10.71 -3.06 4.43
N ILE A 73 -9.93 -2.91 3.36
CA ILE A 73 -8.66 -2.19 3.36
C ILE A 73 -8.88 -0.87 2.63
N ALA A 74 -8.66 0.25 3.31
CA ALA A 74 -8.62 1.57 2.68
C ALA A 74 -7.20 1.88 2.22
N CYS A 75 -7.03 2.28 0.96
CA CYS A 75 -5.77 2.79 0.41
C CYS A 75 -5.96 4.28 0.12
N VAL A 76 -5.30 5.14 0.89
CA VAL A 76 -5.50 6.59 0.85
C VAL A 76 -4.46 7.22 -0.05
N GLU A 77 -4.91 7.78 -1.16
CA GLU A 77 -4.09 8.44 -2.18
C GLU A 77 -4.23 9.97 -2.09
N PRO A 78 -3.15 10.73 -2.29
CA PRO A 78 -3.20 12.20 -2.23
C PRO A 78 -3.95 12.79 -3.44
N ARG A 79 -4.03 12.05 -4.55
CA ARG A 79 -4.58 12.54 -5.83
C ARG A 79 -5.69 11.63 -6.35
N ARG A 80 -6.73 12.26 -6.90
CA ARG A 80 -7.86 11.57 -7.55
C ARG A 80 -7.41 10.59 -8.64
N ALA A 81 -6.53 11.04 -9.54
CA ALA A 81 -6.02 10.23 -10.62
C ALA A 81 -5.24 9.02 -10.11
N ALA A 82 -4.46 9.17 -9.03
CA ALA A 82 -3.73 8.07 -8.41
C ALA A 82 -4.70 7.01 -7.85
N ALA A 83 -5.76 7.42 -7.14
CA ALA A 83 -6.78 6.50 -6.63
C ALA A 83 -7.46 5.69 -7.74
N ILE A 84 -7.87 6.35 -8.84
CA ILE A 84 -8.52 5.67 -9.97
C ILE A 84 -7.55 4.72 -10.66
N CYS A 85 -6.33 5.17 -10.97
CA CYS A 85 -5.32 4.37 -11.65
C CYS A 85 -4.92 3.15 -10.82
N ALA A 86 -4.70 3.32 -9.51
CA ALA A 86 -4.34 2.23 -8.62
C ALA A 86 -5.48 1.19 -8.52
N ALA A 87 -6.73 1.63 -8.34
CA ALA A 87 -7.87 0.73 -8.29
C ALA A 87 -8.03 -0.07 -9.60
N SER A 88 -7.90 0.59 -10.75
CA SER A 88 -7.99 -0.04 -12.06
C SER A 88 -6.86 -1.05 -12.31
N ALA A 89 -5.62 -0.69 -11.96
CA ALA A 89 -4.49 -1.60 -12.07
C ALA A 89 -4.67 -2.83 -11.16
N VAL A 90 -5.09 -2.63 -9.91
CA VAL A 90 -5.28 -3.73 -8.97
C VAL A 90 -6.49 -4.60 -9.31
N SER A 91 -7.57 -4.03 -9.85
CA SER A 91 -8.69 -4.84 -10.33
C SER A 91 -8.26 -5.74 -11.50
N GLN A 92 -7.43 -5.23 -12.42
CA GLN A 92 -6.86 -6.01 -13.51
C GLN A 92 -5.92 -7.11 -13.00
N ASP A 93 -5.01 -6.79 -12.07
CA ASP A 93 -4.10 -7.76 -11.45
C ASP A 93 -4.86 -8.90 -10.75
N MET A 94 -5.97 -8.57 -10.08
CA MET A 94 -6.81 -9.53 -9.37
C MET A 94 -7.79 -10.28 -10.29
N GLY A 95 -7.91 -9.89 -11.56
CA GLY A 95 -8.87 -10.47 -12.50
C GLY A 95 -10.34 -10.22 -12.11
N VAL A 96 -10.62 -9.09 -11.48
CA VAL A 96 -11.96 -8.70 -11.01
C VAL A 96 -12.46 -7.46 -11.73
N GLU A 97 -13.77 -7.27 -11.74
CA GLU A 97 -14.39 -6.06 -12.29
C GLU A 97 -14.18 -4.88 -11.32
N LEU A 98 -13.75 -3.74 -11.85
CA LEU A 98 -13.62 -2.51 -11.08
C LEU A 98 -14.99 -2.10 -10.51
N GLY A 99 -15.03 -1.82 -9.22
CA GLY A 99 -16.24 -1.52 -8.44
C GLY A 99 -16.80 -2.71 -7.67
N ARG A 100 -16.40 -3.95 -8.00
CA ARG A 100 -16.73 -5.15 -7.23
C ARG A 100 -15.75 -5.31 -6.07
N GLU A 101 -14.84 -6.27 -6.10
CA GLU A 101 -13.88 -6.55 -5.01
C GLU A 101 -12.87 -5.41 -4.81
N VAL A 102 -12.50 -4.72 -5.89
CA VAL A 102 -11.59 -3.57 -5.90
C VAL A 102 -12.34 -2.37 -6.45
N GLY A 103 -12.27 -1.23 -5.77
CA GLY A 103 -12.97 -0.02 -6.21
C GLY A 103 -12.31 1.25 -5.68
N TYR A 104 -12.83 2.40 -6.13
CA TYR A 104 -12.37 3.70 -5.65
C TYR A 104 -13.52 4.60 -5.23
N CYS A 105 -13.26 5.54 -4.33
CA CYS A 105 -14.20 6.56 -3.92
C CYS A 105 -13.48 7.90 -3.78
N ILE A 106 -13.83 8.84 -4.64
CA ILE A 106 -13.27 10.18 -4.72
C ILE A 106 -14.42 11.19 -4.70
N ASN A 107 -14.11 12.47 -4.53
CA ASN A 107 -15.17 13.49 -4.49
C ASN A 107 -16.03 13.43 -5.78
N HIS A 108 -17.35 13.36 -5.63
CA HIS A 108 -18.34 13.24 -6.71
C HIS A 108 -18.27 11.97 -7.59
N ASP A 109 -17.48 10.96 -7.23
CA ASP A 109 -17.43 9.68 -7.97
C ASP A 109 -17.09 8.50 -7.04
N ASP A 110 -18.04 7.59 -6.88
CA ASP A 110 -17.93 6.40 -6.03
C ASP A 110 -18.15 5.14 -6.87
N CYS A 111 -17.05 4.48 -7.22
CA CYS A 111 -17.01 3.19 -7.90
C CYS A 111 -16.75 2.10 -6.86
N THR A 112 -17.68 1.91 -5.93
CA THR A 112 -17.64 0.83 -4.93
C THR A 112 -19.00 0.19 -4.70
N THR A 113 -18.98 -1.03 -4.18
CA THR A 113 -20.16 -1.80 -3.80
C THR A 113 -20.00 -2.39 -2.38
N LYS A 114 -21.00 -3.15 -1.94
CA LYS A 114 -20.91 -3.93 -0.69
C LYS A 114 -19.84 -5.03 -0.77
N GLU A 115 -19.49 -5.48 -1.97
CA GLU A 115 -18.47 -6.51 -2.23
C GLU A 115 -17.04 -5.94 -2.19
N THR A 116 -16.89 -4.62 -2.29
CA THR A 116 -15.56 -3.97 -2.29
C THR A 116 -14.82 -4.19 -0.99
N VAL A 117 -13.69 -4.89 -1.09
CA VAL A 117 -12.77 -5.21 0.01
C VAL A 117 -11.49 -4.39 -0.05
N LEU A 118 -11.04 -4.00 -1.25
CA LEU A 118 -9.95 -3.06 -1.46
C LEU A 118 -10.53 -1.74 -1.99
N LYS A 119 -10.46 -0.68 -1.17
CA LYS A 119 -11.04 0.61 -1.48
C LYS A 119 -9.96 1.69 -1.58
N TYR A 120 -9.73 2.22 -2.77
CA TYR A 120 -8.85 3.36 -2.99
C TYR A 120 -9.60 4.68 -2.81
N ILE A 121 -9.14 5.56 -1.95
CA ILE A 121 -9.85 6.79 -1.60
C ILE A 121 -8.91 7.98 -1.56
N THR A 122 -9.44 9.18 -1.78
CA THR A 122 -8.68 10.40 -1.51
C THR A 122 -8.77 10.81 -0.04
N ASP A 123 -7.80 11.61 0.43
CA ASP A 123 -7.76 12.17 1.79
C ASP A 123 -9.12 12.74 2.24
N GLY A 124 -9.73 13.60 1.41
CA GLY A 124 -11.02 14.22 1.73
C GLY A 124 -12.16 13.21 1.91
N MET A 125 -12.16 12.10 1.16
CA MET A 125 -13.18 11.06 1.30
C MET A 125 -12.99 10.26 2.58
N LEU A 126 -11.74 9.99 2.99
CA LEU A 126 -11.47 9.35 4.29
C LEU A 126 -11.97 10.23 5.45
N VAL A 127 -11.68 11.53 5.41
CA VAL A 127 -12.13 12.50 6.42
C VAL A 127 -13.66 12.59 6.45
N GLN A 128 -14.30 12.65 5.28
CA GLN A 128 -15.77 12.64 5.18
C GLN A 128 -16.39 11.38 5.77
N GLU A 129 -15.84 10.19 5.48
CA GLU A 129 -16.34 8.94 6.08
C GLU A 129 -16.20 8.93 7.60
N TRP A 130 -15.07 9.43 8.12
CA TRP A 130 -14.84 9.54 9.56
C TRP A 130 -15.85 10.50 10.23
N LEU A 131 -16.07 11.68 9.65
CA LEU A 131 -17.02 12.67 10.17
C LEU A 131 -18.47 12.19 10.06
N GLY A 132 -18.83 11.56 8.94
CA GLY A 132 -20.20 11.17 8.63
C GLY A 132 -20.70 9.96 9.42
N ARG A 133 -19.81 9.02 9.79
CA ARG A 133 -20.19 7.81 10.55
C ARG A 133 -19.86 7.87 12.03
N GLN A 134 -18.89 8.69 12.43
CA GLN A 134 -18.36 8.77 13.80
C GLN A 134 -18.04 7.40 14.43
N ASP A 135 -17.85 6.35 13.61
CA ASP A 135 -17.67 4.96 14.03
C ASP A 135 -16.20 4.55 14.11
N LEU A 136 -15.29 5.53 14.13
CA LEU A 136 -13.84 5.31 14.12
C LEU A 136 -13.42 4.39 12.96
N LEU A 137 -14.00 4.61 11.77
CA LEU A 137 -13.66 3.85 10.55
C LEU A 137 -13.95 2.35 10.71
N ALA A 138 -15.01 1.97 11.41
CA ALA A 138 -15.31 0.58 11.84
C ALA A 138 -15.28 -0.44 10.69
N SER A 139 -15.66 -0.01 9.48
CA SER A 139 -15.63 -0.85 8.27
C SER A 139 -14.23 -1.27 7.84
N TYR A 140 -13.17 -0.65 8.35
CA TYR A 140 -11.79 -0.92 7.95
C TYR A 140 -11.03 -1.75 9.00
N GLY A 141 -10.28 -2.73 8.50
CA GLY A 141 -9.32 -3.52 9.27
C GLY A 141 -7.89 -3.06 9.05
N VAL A 142 -7.63 -2.46 7.89
CA VAL A 142 -6.37 -1.80 7.57
C VAL A 142 -6.66 -0.48 6.89
N VAL A 143 -5.91 0.55 7.28
CA VAL A 143 -5.75 1.79 6.51
C VAL A 143 -4.30 1.85 6.03
N MET A 144 -4.12 1.94 4.73
CA MET A 144 -2.84 2.23 4.09
C MET A 144 -2.85 3.69 3.67
N VAL A 145 -1.93 4.51 4.18
CA VAL A 145 -1.75 5.90 3.71
C VAL A 145 -0.60 5.89 2.73
N ASP A 146 -0.91 6.00 1.44
CA ASP A 146 0.09 5.94 0.37
C ASP A 146 0.67 7.31 0.03
N GLU A 147 1.88 7.36 -0.50
CA GLU A 147 2.60 8.59 -0.86
C GLU A 147 2.56 9.65 0.25
N ALA A 148 2.82 9.20 1.48
CA ALA A 148 2.88 10.03 2.68
C ALA A 148 3.85 11.22 2.52
N HIS A 149 4.86 11.08 1.65
CA HIS A 149 5.83 12.12 1.36
C HIS A 149 5.22 13.34 0.66
N GLU A 150 4.24 13.16 -0.24
CA GLU A 150 3.59 14.27 -0.95
C GLU A 150 2.76 15.16 -0.02
N ARG A 151 2.32 14.61 1.12
CA ARG A 151 1.53 15.36 2.11
C ARG A 151 2.39 16.32 2.93
N THR A 152 3.70 16.12 2.96
CA THR A 152 4.68 16.92 3.74
C THR A 152 4.80 18.37 3.26
N LEU A 153 4.28 18.71 2.07
CA LEU A 153 4.47 20.02 1.43
C LEU A 153 3.24 20.93 1.48
N ALA A 154 2.06 20.42 1.84
CA ALA A 154 0.84 21.23 1.94
C ALA A 154 0.52 21.51 3.41
N SER A 155 0.02 22.72 3.72
CA SER A 155 -0.40 23.17 5.05
C SER A 155 -1.48 22.30 5.72
N ASP A 156 -2.06 21.35 4.98
CA ASP A 156 -3.06 20.37 5.43
C ASP A 156 -2.43 19.04 5.93
N TYR A 157 -1.09 19.00 6.05
CA TYR A 157 -0.25 17.85 6.41
C TYR A 157 -0.74 16.98 7.56
N TYR A 158 -1.38 17.57 8.57
CA TYR A 158 -1.70 16.88 9.82
C TYR A 158 -3.08 16.25 9.86
N ASP A 159 -4.00 16.57 8.96
CA ASP A 159 -5.39 16.15 9.15
C ASP A 159 -5.55 14.63 9.02
N VAL A 160 -4.98 14.04 7.97
CA VAL A 160 -5.06 12.58 7.79
C VAL A 160 -4.20 11.84 8.81
N PHE A 161 -2.94 12.25 9.05
CA PHE A 161 -2.07 11.55 10.01
C PHE A 161 -2.57 11.67 11.45
N ALA A 162 -3.05 12.84 11.87
CA ALA A 162 -3.64 13.01 13.20
C ALA A 162 -4.93 12.21 13.34
N LEU A 163 -5.78 12.18 12.30
CA LEU A 163 -6.99 11.37 12.26
C LEU A 163 -6.66 9.89 12.41
N VAL A 164 -5.80 9.33 11.55
CA VAL A 164 -5.49 7.89 11.60
C VAL A 164 -4.73 7.52 12.86
N LYS A 165 -3.87 8.40 13.39
CA LYS A 165 -3.22 8.19 14.70
C LYS A 165 -4.25 8.16 15.83
N ARG A 166 -5.21 9.07 15.83
CA ARG A 166 -6.31 9.12 16.81
C ARG A 166 -7.18 7.87 16.73
N VAL A 167 -7.56 7.46 15.52
CA VAL A 167 -8.34 6.24 15.30
C VAL A 167 -7.55 5.02 15.75
N ALA A 168 -6.28 4.88 15.37
CA ALA A 168 -5.44 3.75 15.78
C ALA A 168 -5.27 3.67 17.31
N ARG A 169 -5.17 4.80 18.01
CA ARG A 169 -5.14 4.82 19.48
C ARG A 169 -6.45 4.31 20.09
N ALA A 170 -7.59 4.64 19.50
CA ALA A 170 -8.90 4.17 19.96
C ALA A 170 -9.21 2.72 19.55
N ARG A 171 -8.68 2.27 18.40
CA ARG A 171 -8.95 0.97 17.78
C ARG A 171 -7.69 0.15 17.62
N ARG A 172 -7.38 -0.65 18.65
CA ARG A 172 -6.21 -1.55 18.66
C ARG A 172 -6.32 -2.70 17.65
N ASP A 173 -7.52 -2.95 17.14
CA ASP A 173 -7.80 -3.91 16.07
C ASP A 173 -7.52 -3.37 14.67
N LEU A 174 -7.34 -2.06 14.50
CA LEU A 174 -7.00 -1.43 13.23
C LEU A 174 -5.49 -1.49 13.00
N LYS A 175 -5.07 -1.97 11.82
CA LYS A 175 -3.69 -1.85 11.35
C LYS A 175 -3.52 -0.60 10.48
N LEU A 176 -2.37 0.05 10.62
CA LEU A 176 -2.00 1.24 9.86
C LEU A 176 -0.69 0.97 9.12
N VAL A 177 -0.71 1.12 7.80
CA VAL A 177 0.49 1.02 6.96
C VAL A 177 0.74 2.37 6.34
N ILE A 178 1.90 2.97 6.61
CA ILE A 178 2.27 4.27 6.03
C ILE A 178 3.33 4.05 4.97
N VAL A 179 3.04 4.43 3.73
CA VAL A 179 3.91 4.18 2.59
C VAL A 179 4.58 5.49 2.15
N LEU A 180 5.90 5.45 2.02
CA LEU A 180 6.75 6.56 1.63
C LEU A 180 7.51 6.21 0.35
N SER A 181 7.71 7.21 -0.50
CA SER A 181 8.64 7.13 -1.62
C SER A 181 9.95 7.82 -1.25
N GLU A 182 11.07 7.09 -1.31
CA GLU A 182 12.41 7.66 -1.12
C GLU A 182 12.88 8.22 -2.46
N SER A 183 12.80 9.54 -2.62
CA SER A 183 13.41 10.25 -3.73
C SER A 183 14.37 11.28 -3.16
N GLY A 184 15.67 10.98 -3.19
CA GLY A 184 16.82 11.89 -3.16
C GLY A 184 16.97 12.98 -2.08
N SER A 185 15.94 13.48 -1.40
CA SER A 185 16.07 14.69 -0.57
C SER A 185 14.97 15.02 0.46
N THR A 186 13.79 14.36 0.55
CA THR A 186 12.69 15.05 1.28
C THR A 186 11.75 14.22 2.18
N SER A 187 11.90 12.90 2.32
CA SER A 187 11.11 12.14 3.31
C SER A 187 12.03 11.42 4.30
N ASP A 188 11.79 11.65 5.59
CA ASP A 188 12.56 11.07 6.70
C ASP A 188 11.65 10.06 7.42
N PRO A 189 11.72 8.75 7.06
CA PRO A 189 10.96 7.69 7.70
C PRO A 189 11.11 7.68 9.22
N GLU A 190 12.25 8.15 9.74
CA GLU A 190 12.56 8.21 11.16
C GLU A 190 11.70 9.25 11.88
N LYS A 191 11.49 10.43 11.31
CA LYS A 191 10.55 11.42 11.88
C LYS A 191 9.13 10.87 11.96
N LEU A 192 8.72 10.10 10.96
CA LEU A 192 7.40 9.50 10.93
C LEU A 192 7.29 8.32 11.90
N SER A 193 8.36 7.54 12.06
CA SER A 193 8.47 6.50 13.10
C SER A 193 8.32 7.12 14.48
N ASP A 194 9.02 8.22 14.75
CA ASP A 194 8.93 8.97 16.00
C ASP A 194 7.53 9.52 16.23
N TYR A 195 6.92 10.09 15.18
CA TYR A 195 5.54 10.53 15.24
C TYR A 195 4.57 9.37 15.54
N PHE A 196 4.79 8.17 15.01
CA PHE A 196 3.96 6.99 15.27
C PHE A 196 4.50 6.10 16.40
N ASP A 197 5.03 6.71 17.45
CA ASP A 197 5.42 6.03 18.70
C ASP A 197 6.48 4.92 18.48
N LYS A 198 7.52 5.25 17.67
CA LYS A 198 8.64 4.36 17.25
C LYS A 198 8.19 3.16 16.41
N ALA A 199 7.28 3.40 15.47
CA ALA A 199 6.80 2.37 14.54
C ALA A 199 7.95 1.76 13.71
N PRO A 200 7.98 0.44 13.48
CA PRO A 200 9.01 -0.21 12.67
C PRO A 200 8.98 0.30 11.21
N ILE A 201 10.16 0.44 10.64
CA ILE A 201 10.36 0.86 9.25
C ILE A 201 10.87 -0.34 8.43
N ILE A 202 10.19 -0.66 7.34
CA ILE A 202 10.64 -1.60 6.31
C ILE A 202 11.17 -0.77 5.14
N ARG A 203 12.46 -0.92 4.83
CA ARG A 203 13.08 -0.27 3.67
C ARG A 203 13.22 -1.26 2.52
N ILE A 204 12.65 -0.90 1.38
CA ILE A 204 12.72 -1.64 0.13
C ILE A 204 13.78 -0.94 -0.73
N PRO A 205 14.98 -1.51 -0.85
CA PRO A 205 16.08 -0.88 -1.58
C PRO A 205 15.77 -0.81 -3.07
N HIS A 206 16.34 0.20 -3.75
CA HIS A 206 16.43 0.21 -5.20
C HIS A 206 17.12 -1.07 -5.66
N ARG A 207 16.58 -1.71 -6.69
CA ARG A 207 17.30 -2.75 -7.43
C ARG A 207 18.52 -2.10 -8.09
N GLN A 208 19.71 -2.18 -7.49
CA GLN A 208 20.94 -1.69 -8.13
C GLN A 208 21.17 -2.50 -9.41
N TYR A 209 20.78 -1.95 -10.56
CA TYR A 209 21.31 -2.41 -11.83
C TYR A 209 22.77 -1.95 -11.90
N ARG A 210 23.71 -2.82 -11.52
CA ARG A 210 25.09 -2.64 -12.01
C ARG A 210 25.06 -2.89 -13.50
N CYS A 211 25.09 -1.83 -14.29
CA CYS A 211 25.61 -1.91 -15.65
C CYS A 211 27.11 -2.25 -15.50
N SER A 212 27.45 -3.53 -15.64
CA SER A 212 28.81 -3.99 -15.90
C SER A 212 28.98 -4.17 -17.40
#